data_AF-Q9VTE8-F1
#
_entry.id   AF-Q9VTE8-F1
#
_cell.length_a   1.000
_cell.length_b   1.000
_cell.length_c   1.000
_cell.angle_alpha   90.00
_cell.angle_beta   90.00
_cell.angle_gamma   90.00
#
_symmetry.space_group_name_H-M   'P 1'
#
loop_
_entity.id
_entity.type
_entity.pdbx_description
1 polymer ?
#
loop_
_entity_poly.entity_id
_entity_poly.type
_entity_poly.pdbx_seq_one_letter_code
_entity_poly.pdbx_strand_id
1 'polypeptide(L)'
;MPAKKRTAASTSKNSDSPLSPHTDDPAYKEKRKKNNEAVQRTREKTKKSAEERKKRIDDLRKQNDALKVQIETSEKHISTLRDLIIQGEKTEDGHRIIQEILAEPDPDPKDND
;
A
#
# COMPACT_ATOMS: atom_id res chain seq x y z
N MET A 1 18.71 11.62 -12.88
CA MET A 1 18.17 12.90 -13.36
C MET A 1 16.75 12.70 -13.88
N PRO A 2 15.66 13.10 -13.20
CA PRO A 2 14.33 13.04 -13.79
C PRO A 2 14.03 14.35 -14.52
N ALA A 3 13.68 14.27 -15.80
CA ALA A 3 13.39 15.41 -16.65
C ALA A 3 12.08 16.10 -16.22
N LYS A 4 12.16 17.41 -15.90
CA LYS A 4 11.00 18.29 -15.67
C LYS A 4 10.18 18.42 -16.96
N LYS A 5 9.06 17.69 -17.08
CA LYS A 5 8.04 17.97 -18.11
C LYS A 5 7.39 19.32 -17.81
N ARG A 6 7.83 20.36 -18.51
CA ARG A 6 7.15 21.66 -18.59
C ARG A 6 5.87 21.47 -19.40
N THR A 7 4.74 21.19 -18.76
CA THR A 7 3.43 21.44 -19.38
C THR A 7 3.15 22.93 -19.24
N ALA A 8 3.69 23.72 -20.17
CA ALA A 8 3.41 25.14 -20.23
C ALA A 8 1.93 25.36 -20.58
N ALA A 9 1.25 26.02 -19.65
CA ALA A 9 0.36 27.15 -19.85
C ALA A 9 -0.72 27.03 -20.95
N SER A 10 -1.95 26.80 -20.47
CA SER A 10 -3.16 27.55 -20.84
C SER A 10 -3.10 28.38 -22.13
N THR A 11 -3.47 27.77 -23.27
CA THR A 11 -4.12 28.56 -24.33
C THR A 11 -5.58 28.67 -23.96
N SER A 12 -5.85 29.68 -23.13
CA SER A 12 -7.16 30.24 -22.90
C SER A 12 -7.76 30.75 -24.22
N LYS A 13 -9.05 30.50 -24.42
CA LYS A 13 -9.96 31.31 -25.24
C LYS A 13 -9.66 31.37 -26.75
N ASN A 14 -10.19 30.40 -27.49
CA ASN A 14 -10.69 30.60 -28.86
C ASN A 14 -11.82 29.58 -29.07
N SER A 15 -13.01 29.90 -28.55
CA SER A 15 -14.23 29.08 -28.66
C SER A 15 -14.95 29.25 -30.00
N ASP A 16 -14.30 29.87 -30.99
CA ASP A 16 -14.96 30.32 -32.22
C ASP A 16 -14.06 30.10 -33.46
N SER A 17 -13.31 28.99 -33.49
CA SER A 17 -12.76 28.51 -34.77
C SER A 17 -13.86 27.74 -35.49
N PRO A 18 -14.20 28.12 -36.74
CA PRO A 18 -15.26 27.47 -37.50
C PRO A 18 -14.89 25.99 -37.57
N LEU A 19 -15.76 25.17 -36.96
CA LEU A 19 -15.69 23.72 -37.00
C LEU A 19 -15.25 23.32 -38.40
N SER A 20 -14.05 22.73 -38.52
CA SER A 20 -13.61 22.18 -39.81
C SER A 20 -14.75 21.30 -40.31
N PRO A 21 -15.11 21.34 -41.61
CA PRO A 21 -16.28 20.63 -42.12
C PRO A 21 -16.27 19.11 -41.83
N HIS A 22 -15.12 18.56 -41.41
CA HIS A 22 -15.00 17.19 -40.92
C HIS A 22 -15.42 16.96 -39.46
N THR A 23 -15.63 18.00 -38.66
CA THR A 23 -16.02 17.86 -37.25
C THR A 23 -17.51 17.54 -37.07
N ASP A 24 -18.33 17.86 -38.08
CA ASP A 24 -19.74 17.51 -38.11
C ASP A 24 -20.04 16.17 -38.79
N ASP A 25 -19.07 15.59 -39.49
CA ASP A 25 -19.13 14.26 -40.10
C ASP A 25 -19.51 13.20 -39.04
N PRO A 26 -20.58 12.40 -39.25
CA PRO A 26 -20.96 11.30 -38.36
C PRO A 26 -19.80 10.37 -38.01
N ALA A 27 -18.93 10.06 -38.98
CA ALA A 27 -17.77 9.19 -38.75
C ALA A 27 -16.74 9.82 -37.79
N TYR A 28 -16.58 11.14 -37.82
CA TYR A 28 -15.74 11.86 -36.87
C TYR A 28 -16.35 11.83 -35.46
N LYS A 29 -17.66 12.09 -35.35
CA LYS A 29 -18.40 12.09 -34.08
C LYS A 29 -18.32 10.74 -33.36
N GLU A 30 -18.48 9.63 -34.08
CA GLU A 30 -18.32 8.29 -33.52
C GLU A 30 -16.89 8.01 -33.04
N LYS A 31 -15.87 8.34 -33.85
CA LYS A 31 -14.46 8.19 -33.45
C LYS A 31 -14.14 8.99 -32.21
N ARG A 32 -14.63 10.23 -32.11
CA ARG A 32 -14.49 11.09 -30.93
C ARG A 32 -15.18 10.50 -29.70
N LYS A 33 -16.41 10.02 -29.84
CA LYS A 33 -17.14 9.35 -28.75
C LYS A 33 -16.34 8.14 -28.24
N LYS A 34 -15.89 7.25 -29.13
CA LYS A 34 -15.09 6.08 -28.79
C LYS A 34 -13.76 6.43 -28.12
N ASN A 35 -13.07 7.48 -28.59
CA ASN A 35 -11.85 7.96 -27.96
C ASN A 35 -12.11 8.53 -26.55
N ASN A 36 -13.16 9.34 -26.39
CA ASN A 36 -13.53 9.88 -25.08
C ASN A 36 -13.83 8.75 -24.08
N GLU A 37 -14.57 7.73 -24.50
CA GLU A 37 -14.81 6.53 -23.68
C GLU A 37 -13.51 5.80 -23.35
N ALA A 38 -12.61 5.60 -24.32
CA ALA A 38 -11.32 4.95 -24.09
C ALA A 38 -10.42 5.75 -23.13
N VAL A 39 -10.44 7.08 -23.22
CA VAL A 39 -9.71 7.98 -22.32
C VAL A 39 -10.30 7.90 -20.91
N GLN A 40 -11.63 7.93 -20.76
CA GLN A 40 -12.29 7.75 -19.47
C GLN A 40 -11.91 6.41 -18.83
N ARG A 41 -12.03 5.29 -19.57
CA ARG A 41 -11.63 3.96 -19.10
C ARG A 41 -10.15 3.92 -18.68
N THR A 42 -9.26 4.57 -19.45
CA THR A 42 -7.83 4.61 -19.12
C THR A 42 -7.59 5.40 -17.83
N ARG A 43 -8.22 6.56 -17.67
CA ARG A 43 -8.12 7.39 -16.47
C ARG A 43 -8.62 6.65 -15.23
N GLU A 44 -9.78 5.99 -15.33
CA GLU A 44 -10.34 5.19 -14.25
C GLU A 44 -9.43 4.03 -13.88
N LYS A 45 -8.88 3.30 -14.86
CA LYS A 45 -7.91 2.22 -14.62
C LYS A 45 -6.66 2.73 -13.89
N THR A 46 -6.10 3.87 -14.31
CA THR A 46 -4.95 4.48 -13.63
C THR A 46 -5.30 4.92 -12.21
N LYS A 47 -6.47 5.54 -12.01
CA LYS A 47 -6.94 5.95 -10.68
C LYS A 47 -7.10 4.73 -9.75
N LYS A 48 -7.78 3.69 -10.22
CA LYS A 48 -7.97 2.43 -9.47
C LYS A 48 -6.63 1.78 -9.12
N SER A 49 -5.69 1.68 -10.07
CA SER A 49 -4.36 1.12 -9.81
C SER A 49 -3.55 1.95 -8.80
N ALA A 50 -3.71 3.27 -8.79
CA ALA A 50 -3.07 4.13 -7.80
C ALA A 50 -3.68 3.91 -6.40
N GLU A 51 -5.00 3.79 -6.30
CA GLU A 51 -5.73 3.50 -5.06
C GLU A 51 -5.36 2.12 -4.50
N GLU A 52 -5.33 1.07 -5.34
CA GLU A 52 -4.89 -0.28 -4.97
C GLU A 52 -3.46 -0.30 -4.45
N ARG A 53 -2.55 0.41 -5.11
CA ARG A 53 -1.14 0.51 -4.65
C ARG A 53 -1.06 1.21 -3.30
N LYS A 54 -1.82 2.30 -3.10
CA LYS A 54 -1.87 2.99 -1.82
C LYS A 54 -2.37 2.06 -0.72
N LYS A 55 -3.48 1.35 -0.96
CA LYS A 55 -4.05 0.37 -0.02
C LYS A 55 -3.02 -0.70 0.33
N ARG A 56 -2.34 -1.28 -0.67
CA ARG A 56 -1.28 -2.29 -0.44
C ARG A 56 -0.13 -1.74 0.41
N ILE A 57 0.28 -0.50 0.20
CA ILE A 57 1.33 0.13 1.02
C ILE A 57 0.85 0.29 2.47
N ASP A 58 -0.38 0.74 2.67
CA ASP A 58 -0.95 0.93 4.01
C ASP A 58 -1.10 -0.42 4.75
N ASP A 59 -1.52 -1.48 4.05
CA ASP A 59 -1.62 -2.83 4.61
C ASP A 59 -0.24 -3.40 4.97
N LEU A 60 0.75 -3.25 4.08
CA LEU A 60 2.13 -3.66 4.35
C LEU A 60 2.76 -2.91 5.53
N ARG A 61 2.45 -1.63 5.70
CA ARG A 61 2.92 -0.85 6.87
C ARG A 61 2.36 -1.39 8.17
N LYS A 62 1.05 -1.65 8.21
CA LYS A 62 0.40 -2.25 9.40
C LYS A 62 0.98 -3.61 9.73
N GLN A 63 1.17 -4.47 8.72
CA GLN A 63 1.82 -5.77 8.90
C GLN A 63 3.25 -5.62 9.42
N ASN A 64 4.03 -4.68 8.88
CA ASN A 64 5.39 -4.43 9.33
C ASN A 64 5.45 -3.92 10.77
N ASP A 65 4.54 -3.03 11.17
CA ASP A 65 4.47 -2.53 12.53
C ASP A 65 4.07 -3.63 13.51
N ALA A 66 3.12 -4.50 13.15
CA ALA A 66 2.77 -5.68 13.95
C ALA A 66 3.96 -6.64 14.10
N LEU A 67 4.68 -6.92 13.02
CA LEU A 67 5.88 -7.77 13.04
C LEU A 67 7.00 -7.17 13.90
N LYS A 68 7.19 -5.84 13.89
CA LYS A 68 8.18 -5.19 14.77
C LYS A 68 7.83 -5.37 16.25
N VAL A 69 6.56 -5.18 16.61
CA VAL A 69 6.10 -5.40 17.99
C VAL A 69 6.33 -6.85 18.40
N GLN A 70 6.03 -7.81 17.53
CA GLN A 70 6.31 -9.22 17.78
C GLN A 70 7.80 -9.48 18.01
N ILE A 71 8.67 -8.97 17.13
CA ILE A 71 10.13 -9.12 17.27
C ILE A 71 10.59 -8.55 18.61
N GLU A 72 10.13 -7.34 18.97
CA GLU A 72 10.48 -6.71 20.24
C GLU A 72 10.04 -7.54 21.45
N THR A 73 8.83 -8.12 21.42
CA THR A 73 8.34 -9.02 22.47
C THR A 73 9.20 -10.29 22.55
N SER A 74 9.50 -10.92 21.41
CA SER A 74 10.36 -12.12 21.37
C SER A 74 11.78 -11.82 21.87
N GLU A 75 12.36 -10.66 21.53
CA GLU A 75 13.66 -10.22 22.05
C GLU A 75 13.64 -10.06 23.58
N LYS A 76 12.58 -9.46 24.13
CA LYS A 76 12.38 -9.36 25.59
C LYS A 76 12.28 -10.74 26.22
N HIS A 77 11.48 -11.64 25.66
CA HIS A 77 11.31 -13.01 26.16
C HIS A 77 12.64 -13.78 26.17
N ILE A 78 13.43 -13.69 25.10
CA ILE A 78 14.76 -14.28 25.03
C ILE A 78 15.69 -13.67 26.08
N SER A 79 15.68 -12.35 26.28
CA SER A 79 16.50 -11.70 27.30
C SER A 79 16.14 -12.18 28.71
N THR A 80 14.85 -12.22 29.05
CA THR A 80 14.36 -12.70 30.33
C THR A 80 14.76 -14.16 30.58
N LEU A 81 14.60 -15.03 29.59
CA LEU A 81 15.02 -16.43 29.70
C LEU A 81 16.53 -16.58 29.87
N ARG A 82 17.35 -15.77 29.16
CA ARG A 82 18.80 -15.75 29.33
C ARG A 82 19.19 -15.36 30.74
N ASP A 83 18.59 -14.30 31.29
CA ASP A 83 18.89 -13.81 32.63
C ASP A 83 18.55 -14.86 33.69
N LEU A 84 17.38 -15.51 33.59
CA LEU A 84 16.96 -16.60 34.49
C LEU A 84 17.93 -17.79 34.46
N ILE A 85 18.40 -18.18 33.26
CA ILE A 85 19.37 -19.27 33.11
C ILE A 85 20.73 -18.89 33.73
N ILE A 86 21.22 -17.68 33.50
CA ILE A 86 22.52 -17.20 34.03
C ILE A 86 22.48 -17.09 35.56
N GLN A 87 21.38 -16.59 36.13
CA GLN A 87 21.20 -16.47 37.57
C GLN A 87 20.98 -17.83 38.26
N GLY A 88 20.67 -18.88 37.49
CA GLY A 88 20.37 -20.20 38.03
C GLY A 88 19.08 -20.23 38.83
N GLU A 89 18.12 -19.36 38.50
CA GLU A 89 16.92 -19.16 39.31
C GLU A 89 16.01 -20.40 39.29
N LYS A 90 15.86 -21.02 40.46
CA LYS A 90 14.82 -22.02 40.76
C LYS A 90 13.66 -21.38 41.54
N THR A 91 13.40 -20.11 41.30
CA THR A 91 12.33 -19.36 41.95
C THR A 91 10.99 -19.80 41.36
N GLU A 92 9.95 -19.90 42.19
CA GLU A 92 8.58 -20.17 41.71
C GLU A 92 8.12 -19.10 40.72
N ASP A 93 8.53 -17.84 40.94
CA ASP A 93 8.27 -16.73 40.02
C ASP A 93 8.96 -16.92 38.67
N GLY A 94 10.22 -17.37 38.64
CA GLY A 94 10.92 -17.69 37.38
C GLY A 94 10.21 -18.81 36.62
N HIS A 95 9.72 -19.83 37.31
CA HIS A 95 8.95 -20.91 36.69
C HIS A 95 7.61 -20.41 36.11
N ARG A 96 6.92 -19.49 36.80
CA ARG A 96 5.71 -18.85 36.30
C ARG A 96 5.98 -18.05 35.02
N ILE A 97 7.04 -17.25 35.01
CA ILE A 97 7.43 -16.43 33.85
C ILE A 97 7.76 -17.31 32.64
N ILE A 98 8.49 -18.41 32.85
CA ILE A 98 8.80 -19.37 31.78
C ILE A 98 7.52 -19.97 31.19
N GLN A 99 6.56 -20.37 32.03
CA GLN A 99 5.28 -20.92 31.55
C GLN A 99 4.47 -19.88 30.77
N GLU A 100 4.48 -18.62 31.20
CA GLU A 100 3.80 -17.52 30.51
C GLU A 100 4.39 -17.30 29.12
N ILE A 101 5.72 -17.23 29.01
CA ILE A 101 6.42 -17.07 27.72
C ILE A 101 6.16 -18.25 26.78
N LEU A 102 6.18 -19.49 27.30
CA LEU A 102 5.97 -20.70 26.49
C LEU A 102 4.51 -20.91 26.08
N ALA A 103 3.56 -20.34 26.83
CA ALA A 103 2.14 -20.41 26.53
C ALA A 103 1.66 -19.31 25.57
N GLU A 104 2.49 -18.30 25.31
CA GLU A 104 2.14 -17.24 24.36
C GLU A 104 2.03 -17.86 22.95
N PRO A 105 0.87 -17.72 22.28
CA PRO A 105 0.70 -18.27 20.95
C PRO A 105 1.64 -17.57 19.99
N ASP A 106 2.45 -18.35 19.27
CA ASP A 106 3.15 -17.85 18.09
C ASP A 106 2.10 -17.20 17.17
N PRO A 107 2.24 -15.92 16.80
CA PRO A 107 1.28 -15.30 15.91
C PRO A 107 1.42 -15.98 14.55
N ASP A 108 0.38 -16.77 14.23
CA ASP A 108 0.24 -17.46 12.96
C ASP A 108 0.55 -16.49 11.81
N PRO A 109 1.40 -16.87 10.85
CA PRO A 109 1.51 -16.17 9.60
C PRO A 109 0.21 -16.40 8.82
N LYS A 110 -0.87 -15.69 9.17
CA LYS A 110 -2.12 -15.73 8.42
C LYS A 110 -1.85 -15.24 7.00
N ASP A 111 -1.83 -16.21 6.09
CA ASP A 111 -2.45 -16.20 4.76
C ASP A 111 -2.45 -14.84 4.05
N ASN A 112 -1.37 -14.55 3.32
CA ASN A 112 -1.45 -13.66 2.17
C ASN A 112 -1.71 -14.54 0.93
N ASP A 113 -2.98 -14.77 0.60
CA ASP A 113 -3.42 -15.06 -0.78
C ASP A 113 -3.27 -13.80 -1.66
#